data_AF-B6JWW1-F1
#
_entry.id   AF-B6JWW1-F1
#
_cell.length_a   1.000
_cell.length_b   1.000
_cell.length_c   1.000
_cell.angle_alpha   90.00
_cell.angle_beta   90.00
_cell.angle_gamma   90.00
#
_symmetry.space_group_name_H-M   'P 1'
#
loop_
_entity.id
_entity.type
_entity.pdbx_description
1 polymer ?
#
loop_
_entity_poly.entity_id
_entity_poly.type
_entity_poly.pdbx_seq_one_letter_code
_entity_poly.pdbx_strand_id
1 'polypeptide(L)'
;MTESSTVEVKEGRATILFPSRDEVFYNPVQQFNRDLSILAIRTWADLRSPKTRVKSAHRHKKLDDPVEENLSSKENKKSVEKETSIASEKDNSPKDVETDSASTVTATDSTKATEELSSFTILEALSATGLRAIRYAHEIPNVKRVLANDLLADAVANIEKNVAFNNVQNIVIPNKGDANVVMHMNKLRYDVIDLDPYGSAAPFLDAAVQSVSNNGLLCITCTDSAVLAGNAYPEKCFSAYGGSSLRSQFCHEQAVRHLLYAIAMAAAKYGRAIVPLLSLSIDFYFRVFVRVEVRPARVKLLQSQSMLVYHCSGCGSYATQYMGRTAPAKIPGTLKYTNASGPPVGESCAHCNHRHHIGGPLWGGPLHDKTFVQNMRKLAETLDPEVYGTKRRVLGMLAVADEELTDVPLYFILSQISGILHSQVPPQNTFVSALLNAGYHVSGSHARSGAIKTDAPWAFVWDVLRTWIKEHPVKQSNINDASPGAEVLRKEITHKVDFTLHPDAEFASKKAGYTRYQMNPTENWGPKSRAGKRKHESPPPPTAVPSEQKA
;
A
#
# COMPACT_ATOMS: atom_id res chain seq x y z
N MET A 1 -22.37 40.86 -11.31
CA MET A 1 -22.44 39.48 -10.81
C MET A 1 -22.03 38.58 -11.96
N THR A 2 -20.79 38.09 -11.98
CA THR A 2 -20.33 37.17 -13.03
C THR A 2 -20.73 35.77 -12.61
N GLU A 3 -21.62 35.13 -13.39
CA GLU A 3 -21.98 33.72 -13.21
C GLU A 3 -20.71 32.88 -13.17
N SER A 4 -20.48 32.21 -12.05
CA SER A 4 -19.45 31.20 -11.95
C SER A 4 -19.87 30.02 -12.84
N SER A 5 -19.31 29.93 -14.04
CA SER A 5 -19.51 28.75 -14.89
C SER A 5 -19.13 27.50 -14.11
N THR A 6 -19.96 26.47 -14.17
CA THR A 6 -19.74 25.18 -13.51
C THR A 6 -19.62 24.14 -14.60
N VAL A 7 -18.61 23.28 -14.54
CA VAL A 7 -18.36 22.22 -15.52
C VAL A 7 -18.81 20.90 -14.92
N GLU A 8 -19.66 20.16 -15.64
CA GLU A 8 -20.02 18.80 -15.24
C GLU A 8 -18.89 17.84 -15.58
N VAL A 9 -18.49 17.04 -14.59
CA VAL A 9 -17.49 15.99 -14.77
C VAL A 9 -18.11 14.66 -14.34
N LYS A 10 -18.20 13.73 -15.28
CA LYS A 10 -18.68 12.37 -15.04
C LYS A 10 -17.52 11.41 -14.84
N GLU A 11 -17.55 10.63 -13.77
CA GLU A 11 -16.63 9.54 -13.53
C GLU A 11 -17.36 8.36 -12.88
N GLY A 12 -17.30 7.18 -13.51
CA GLY A 12 -18.10 6.05 -13.09
C GLY A 12 -19.59 6.38 -13.15
N ARG A 13 -20.29 6.14 -12.04
CA ARG A 13 -21.71 6.48 -11.92
C ARG A 13 -21.98 7.86 -11.32
N ALA A 14 -20.93 8.58 -10.90
CA ALA A 14 -21.06 9.90 -10.30
C ALA A 14 -20.87 11.01 -11.34
N THR A 15 -21.62 12.10 -11.19
CA THR A 15 -21.42 13.34 -11.92
C THR A 15 -21.24 14.47 -10.92
N ILE A 16 -20.10 15.16 -10.94
CA ILE A 16 -19.86 16.30 -10.06
C ILE A 16 -19.95 17.63 -10.81
N LEU A 17 -20.47 18.63 -10.10
CA LEU A 17 -20.42 20.03 -10.47
C LEU A 17 -19.06 20.58 -10.03
N PHE A 18 -18.17 20.80 -10.99
CA PHE A 18 -16.83 21.33 -10.73
C PHE A 18 -16.79 22.84 -11.01
N PRO A 19 -16.48 23.70 -10.02
CA PRO A 19 -16.38 25.13 -10.27
C PRO A 19 -15.25 25.42 -11.27
N SER A 20 -15.47 26.32 -12.23
CA SER A 20 -14.44 26.68 -13.23
C SER A 20 -13.22 27.37 -12.64
N ARG A 21 -13.33 27.86 -11.39
CA ARG A 21 -12.23 28.44 -10.61
C ARG A 21 -11.64 27.34 -9.74
N ASP A 22 -10.31 27.33 -9.58
CA ASP A 22 -9.50 26.38 -8.79
C ASP A 22 -9.81 26.38 -7.27
N GLU A 23 -11.08 26.51 -6.87
CA GLU A 23 -11.55 26.60 -5.49
C GLU A 23 -11.56 25.23 -4.80
N VAL A 24 -11.79 24.15 -5.58
CA VAL A 24 -11.79 22.76 -5.09
C VAL A 24 -11.03 21.86 -6.06
N PHE A 25 -10.38 20.83 -5.55
CA PHE A 25 -9.47 19.98 -6.33
C PHE A 25 -10.16 18.78 -6.98
N TYR A 26 -9.80 18.52 -8.25
CA TYR A 26 -10.11 17.28 -8.95
C TYR A 26 -8.95 16.88 -9.88
N ASN A 27 -8.60 15.58 -9.90
CA ASN A 27 -7.61 15.04 -10.81
C ASN A 27 -8.16 13.81 -11.56
N PRO A 28 -8.36 13.86 -12.88
CA PRO A 28 -8.85 12.72 -13.68
C PRO A 28 -7.87 11.55 -13.69
N VAL A 29 -6.57 11.82 -13.50
CA VAL A 29 -5.53 10.77 -13.41
C VAL A 29 -5.79 9.79 -12.24
N GLN A 30 -6.49 10.25 -11.21
CA GLN A 30 -6.82 9.45 -10.02
C GLN A 30 -8.06 8.54 -10.20
N GLN A 31 -8.67 8.48 -11.39
CA GLN A 31 -9.79 7.56 -11.66
C GLN A 31 -9.40 6.12 -11.35
N PHE A 32 -8.19 5.70 -11.74
CA PHE A 32 -7.68 4.35 -11.44
C PHE A 32 -7.58 4.08 -9.94
N ASN A 33 -7.17 5.07 -9.13
CA ASN A 33 -7.11 4.94 -7.67
C ASN A 33 -8.53 4.73 -7.09
N ARG A 34 -9.50 5.51 -7.56
CA ARG A 34 -10.90 5.42 -7.13
C ARG A 34 -11.53 4.08 -7.52
N ASP A 35 -11.31 3.61 -8.76
CA ASP A 35 -11.74 2.29 -9.25
C ASP A 35 -11.16 1.15 -8.40
N LEU A 36 -9.85 1.20 -8.10
CA LEU A 36 -9.20 0.24 -7.21
C LEU A 36 -9.83 0.23 -5.81
N SER A 37 -10.21 1.41 -5.30
CA SER A 37 -10.78 1.53 -3.96
C SER A 37 -12.16 0.91 -3.88
N ILE A 38 -13.00 1.12 -4.90
CA ILE A 38 -14.33 0.51 -5.01
C ILE A 38 -14.21 -1.02 -5.04
N LEU A 39 -13.29 -1.54 -5.86
CA LEU A 39 -13.05 -2.97 -5.94
C LEU A 39 -12.51 -3.55 -4.64
N ALA A 40 -11.56 -2.89 -3.99
CA ALA A 40 -10.98 -3.36 -2.73
C ALA A 40 -12.02 -3.36 -1.61
N ILE A 41 -12.84 -2.32 -1.52
CA ILE A 41 -13.91 -2.24 -0.51
C ILE A 41 -14.97 -3.31 -0.77
N ARG A 42 -15.40 -3.52 -2.01
CA ARG A 42 -16.35 -4.59 -2.36
C ARG A 42 -15.79 -5.98 -2.01
N THR A 43 -14.55 -6.26 -2.43
CA THR A 43 -13.87 -7.53 -2.13
C THR A 43 -13.74 -7.75 -0.62
N TRP A 44 -13.36 -6.72 0.14
CA TRP A 44 -13.29 -6.78 1.59
C TRP A 44 -14.67 -7.03 2.20
N ALA A 45 -15.71 -6.34 1.73
CA ALA A 45 -17.07 -6.47 2.25
C ALA A 45 -17.60 -7.90 2.07
N ASP A 46 -17.35 -8.51 0.90
CA ASP A 46 -17.71 -9.88 0.55
C ASP A 46 -17.00 -10.89 1.47
N LEU A 47 -15.71 -10.68 1.72
CA LEU A 47 -14.87 -11.56 2.56
C LEU A 47 -15.08 -11.39 4.08
N ARG A 48 -15.96 -10.49 4.53
CA ARG A 48 -16.23 -10.33 5.97
C ARG A 48 -16.94 -11.56 6.54
N SER A 49 -16.41 -12.09 7.64
CA SER A 49 -17.04 -13.17 8.38
C SER A 49 -18.43 -12.78 8.92
N PRO A 50 -19.36 -13.74 9.09
CA PRO A 50 -20.67 -13.49 9.72
C PRO A 50 -20.54 -12.82 11.10
N LYS A 51 -19.56 -13.21 11.91
CA LYS A 51 -19.30 -12.59 13.23
C LYS A 51 -18.91 -11.12 13.11
N THR A 52 -18.11 -10.77 12.09
CA THR A 52 -17.74 -9.37 11.81
C THR A 52 -18.97 -8.57 11.36
N ARG A 53 -19.79 -9.16 10.48
CA ARG A 53 -21.03 -8.59 9.98
C ARG A 53 -22.03 -8.25 11.10
N VAL A 54 -22.24 -9.18 12.04
CA VAL A 54 -23.11 -8.96 13.21
C VAL A 54 -22.60 -7.83 14.11
N LYS A 55 -21.29 -7.79 14.40
CA LYS A 55 -20.70 -6.71 15.23
C LYS A 55 -20.78 -5.34 14.55
N SER A 56 -20.67 -5.29 13.22
CA SER A 56 -20.86 -4.09 12.41
C SER A 56 -22.28 -3.53 12.62
N ALA A 57 -23.30 -4.36 12.41
CA ALA A 57 -24.70 -3.96 12.57
C ALA A 57 -25.05 -3.43 13.98
N HIS A 58 -24.51 -4.06 15.04
CA HIS A 58 -24.73 -3.59 16.42
C HIS A 58 -24.12 -2.21 16.67
N ARG A 59 -22.96 -1.92 16.09
CA ARG A 59 -22.28 -0.63 16.23
C ARG A 59 -23.07 0.49 15.57
N HIS A 60 -23.70 0.21 14.43
CA HIS A 60 -24.43 1.23 13.69
C HIS A 60 -25.76 1.61 14.32
N LYS A 61 -26.37 0.78 15.18
CA LYS A 61 -27.53 1.20 15.98
C LYS A 61 -27.16 2.36 16.90
N LYS A 62 -25.99 2.31 17.56
CA LYS A 62 -25.47 3.39 18.43
C LYS A 62 -25.05 4.67 17.69
N LEU A 63 -24.93 4.63 16.37
CA LEU A 63 -24.61 5.79 15.52
C LEU A 63 -25.87 6.53 15.06
N ASP A 64 -27.04 5.88 15.16
CA ASP A 64 -28.35 6.44 14.83
C ASP A 64 -29.07 6.95 16.10
N ASP A 65 -28.62 6.53 17.29
CA ASP A 65 -29.07 7.11 18.56
C ASP A 65 -28.51 8.54 18.70
N PRO A 66 -29.35 9.55 19.03
CA PRO A 66 -28.89 10.91 19.27
C PRO A 66 -27.87 10.90 20.42
N VAL A 67 -26.77 11.65 20.23
CA VAL A 67 -25.75 11.84 21.27
C VAL A 67 -26.39 12.73 22.35
N GLU A 68 -27.03 12.12 23.35
CA GLU A 68 -27.26 12.82 24.60
C GLU A 68 -25.89 13.08 25.25
N GLU A 69 -25.64 14.35 25.56
CA GLU A 69 -24.53 14.79 26.40
C GLU A 69 -24.62 14.11 27.77
N ASN A 70 -24.00 12.95 27.91
CA ASN A 70 -23.66 12.39 29.21
C ASN A 70 -22.17 12.60 29.49
N LEU A 71 -21.79 13.88 29.53
CA LEU A 71 -20.63 14.38 30.27
C LEU A 71 -21.11 14.83 31.65
N SER A 72 -21.62 13.91 32.47
CA SER A 72 -21.45 13.96 33.93
C SER A 72 -21.96 12.67 34.56
N SER A 73 -21.23 12.20 35.59
CA SER A 73 -21.66 11.23 36.60
C SER A 73 -21.74 9.74 36.26
N LYS A 74 -20.60 9.13 35.87
CA LYS A 74 -20.24 7.78 36.36
C LYS A 74 -18.73 7.65 36.64
N GLU A 75 -18.26 8.44 37.60
CA GLU A 75 -17.10 8.05 38.41
C GLU A 75 -17.57 7.62 39.80
N ASN A 76 -16.86 6.64 40.36
CA ASN A 76 -16.90 6.06 41.71
C ASN A 76 -17.93 4.96 42.05
N LYS A 77 -17.54 3.70 41.76
CA LYS A 77 -17.09 2.73 42.79
C LYS A 77 -16.73 1.37 42.18
N LYS A 78 -15.43 1.14 41.94
CA LYS A 78 -14.62 0.10 42.60
C LYS A 78 -13.15 0.21 42.15
N SER A 79 -12.37 0.83 43.03
CA SER A 79 -10.91 0.85 43.22
C SER A 79 -10.23 -0.48 42.83
N VAL A 80 -9.13 -0.48 42.06
CA VAL A 80 -7.74 -0.17 42.47
C VAL A 80 -7.28 -0.95 43.71
N GLU A 81 -6.59 -2.07 43.45
CA GLU A 81 -5.49 -2.75 44.15
C GLU A 81 -5.38 -4.11 43.44
N LYS A 82 -4.30 -4.57 42.79
CA LYS A 82 -2.86 -4.43 43.01
C LYS A 82 -2.12 -4.89 41.73
N GLU A 83 -1.30 -4.03 41.11
CA GLU A 83 0.04 -4.44 40.66
C GLU A 83 0.90 -4.41 41.95
N THR A 84 1.83 -5.30 42.28
CA THR A 84 2.90 -5.96 41.51
C THR A 84 3.46 -7.07 42.41
N SER A 85 3.86 -8.24 41.87
CA SER A 85 5.03 -8.97 42.39
C SER A 85 5.52 -10.04 41.42
N ILE A 86 6.83 -10.16 41.39
CA ILE A 86 7.69 -10.99 40.56
C ILE A 86 7.71 -12.43 41.09
N ALA A 87 7.78 -13.39 40.16
CA ALA A 87 8.27 -14.77 40.25
C ALA A 87 7.86 -15.67 41.44
N SER A 88 7.20 -16.79 41.12
CA SER A 88 7.67 -18.13 41.51
C SER A 88 6.86 -19.23 40.81
N GLU A 89 7.56 -20.30 40.49
CA GLU A 89 7.06 -21.56 39.94
C GLU A 89 6.14 -22.31 40.92
N LYS A 90 5.29 -23.17 40.33
CA LYS A 90 4.60 -24.39 40.83
C LYS A 90 3.10 -24.33 40.53
N ASP A 91 2.64 -25.09 39.54
CA ASP A 91 2.20 -26.49 39.66
C ASP A 91 0.73 -26.57 40.09
N ASN A 92 -0.17 -26.92 39.16
CA ASN A 92 -1.07 -28.05 39.35
C ASN A 92 -1.88 -28.39 38.08
N SER A 93 -1.66 -29.62 37.61
CA SER A 93 -2.61 -30.65 37.14
C SER A 93 -3.93 -30.31 36.40
N PRO A 94 -4.30 -31.15 35.40
CA PRO A 94 -5.53 -31.06 34.62
C PRO A 94 -6.72 -31.81 35.25
N LYS A 95 -7.92 -31.25 35.11
CA LYS A 95 -9.23 -31.89 35.31
C LYS A 95 -10.23 -31.16 34.40
N ASP A 96 -11.20 -31.75 33.72
CA ASP A 96 -11.57 -33.13 33.45
C ASP A 96 -12.33 -33.10 32.11
N VAL A 97 -12.36 -34.25 31.45
CA VAL A 97 -13.21 -34.58 30.30
C VAL A 97 -14.65 -34.68 30.78
N GLU A 98 -15.61 -34.10 30.05
CA GLU A 98 -16.96 -34.65 30.02
C GLU A 98 -17.69 -34.36 28.70
N THR A 99 -18.50 -35.35 28.34
CA THR A 99 -19.01 -35.75 27.04
C THR A 99 -20.35 -35.11 26.65
N ASP A 100 -20.58 -35.11 25.33
CA ASP A 100 -21.83 -35.03 24.57
C ASP A 100 -23.18 -34.94 25.33
N SER A 101 -24.00 -33.99 24.88
CA SER A 101 -25.43 -34.27 24.69
C SER A 101 -25.98 -33.47 23.51
N ALA A 102 -26.35 -34.19 22.46
CA ALA A 102 -27.15 -33.70 21.35
C ALA A 102 -28.54 -33.27 21.85
N SER A 103 -29.01 -32.12 21.38
CA SER A 103 -30.43 -31.77 21.41
C SER A 103 -30.82 -31.14 20.08
N THR A 104 -31.46 -31.99 19.28
CA THR A 104 -32.52 -31.73 18.30
C THR A 104 -32.90 -30.26 18.09
N VAL A 105 -32.52 -29.72 16.93
CA VAL A 105 -33.18 -28.55 16.34
C VAL A 105 -34.10 -29.05 15.23
N THR A 106 -35.39 -28.93 15.48
CA THR A 106 -36.48 -29.14 14.54
C THR A 106 -36.29 -28.31 13.29
N ALA A 107 -36.33 -28.98 12.14
CA ALA A 107 -36.36 -28.38 10.83
C ALA A 107 -37.69 -27.63 10.63
N THR A 108 -37.61 -26.31 10.47
CA THR A 108 -38.66 -25.52 9.84
C THR A 108 -38.03 -24.51 8.89
N ASP A 109 -38.34 -24.75 7.63
CA ASP A 109 -38.46 -23.81 6.52
C ASP A 109 -37.18 -23.16 5.95
N SER A 110 -36.45 -23.97 5.21
CA SER A 110 -35.58 -23.54 4.12
C SER A 110 -36.43 -23.02 2.95
N THR A 111 -36.58 -21.70 2.80
CA THR A 111 -36.56 -20.98 1.51
C THR A 111 -36.73 -19.47 1.73
N LYS A 112 -35.87 -18.66 1.10
CA LYS A 112 -35.79 -17.18 1.12
C LYS A 112 -35.10 -16.51 2.31
N ALA A 113 -33.77 -16.66 2.36
CA ALA A 113 -32.90 -15.58 2.80
C ALA A 113 -31.65 -15.62 1.92
N THR A 114 -31.65 -14.85 0.82
CA THR A 114 -30.38 -14.37 0.27
C THR A 114 -29.61 -13.72 1.42
N GLU A 115 -28.41 -14.21 1.71
CA GLU A 115 -27.51 -13.65 2.73
C GLU A 115 -27.28 -12.16 2.43
N GLU A 116 -28.12 -11.27 2.96
CA GLU A 116 -27.89 -9.84 2.85
C GLU A 116 -26.59 -9.52 3.60
N LEU A 117 -25.56 -9.19 2.84
CA LEU A 117 -24.32 -8.60 3.33
C LEU A 117 -24.69 -7.45 4.29
N SER A 118 -24.44 -7.62 5.59
CA SER A 118 -24.73 -6.59 6.59
C SER A 118 -24.15 -5.25 6.17
N SER A 119 -24.87 -4.14 6.33
CA SER A 119 -24.36 -2.85 5.90
C SER A 119 -23.10 -2.41 6.67
N PHE A 120 -22.37 -1.43 6.13
CA PHE A 120 -21.12 -0.90 6.71
C PHE A 120 -20.95 0.61 6.50
N THR A 121 -20.12 1.22 7.34
CA THR A 121 -19.86 2.66 7.32
C THR A 121 -18.47 2.98 6.82
N ILE A 122 -18.35 4.04 6.03
CA ILE A 122 -17.11 4.52 5.44
C ILE A 122 -16.82 5.95 5.92
N LEU A 123 -15.56 6.24 6.23
CA LEU A 123 -15.05 7.60 6.33
C LEU A 123 -14.16 7.88 5.13
N GLU A 124 -14.50 8.90 4.35
CA GLU A 124 -13.55 9.57 3.45
C GLU A 124 -12.99 10.78 4.20
N ALA A 125 -11.76 10.69 4.69
CA ALA A 125 -11.24 11.67 5.65
C ALA A 125 -10.86 13.03 5.01
N LEU A 126 -10.54 13.04 3.71
CA LEU A 126 -10.16 14.23 2.93
C LEU A 126 -10.89 14.19 1.57
N SER A 127 -12.11 14.71 1.52
CA SER A 127 -13.08 14.41 0.45
C SER A 127 -13.07 15.41 -0.73
N ALA A 128 -12.53 16.62 -0.55
CA ALA A 128 -12.49 17.66 -1.57
C ALA A 128 -13.85 17.92 -2.24
N THR A 129 -14.10 17.38 -3.44
CA THR A 129 -15.38 17.55 -4.16
C THR A 129 -16.49 16.59 -3.71
N GLY A 130 -16.16 15.55 -2.95
CA GLY A 130 -17.11 14.48 -2.60
C GLY A 130 -17.17 13.35 -3.62
N LEU A 131 -16.43 13.43 -4.74
CA LEU A 131 -16.54 12.48 -5.85
C LEU A 131 -16.39 11.02 -5.40
N ARG A 132 -15.36 10.72 -4.59
CA ARG A 132 -15.08 9.35 -4.15
C ARG A 132 -16.19 8.85 -3.21
N ALA A 133 -16.64 9.65 -2.24
CA ALA A 133 -17.80 9.29 -1.41
C ALA A 133 -19.09 9.04 -2.22
N ILE A 134 -19.36 9.86 -3.24
CA ILE A 134 -20.53 9.69 -4.11
C ILE A 134 -20.41 8.40 -4.92
N ARG A 135 -19.23 8.13 -5.50
CA ARG A 135 -18.98 6.87 -6.19
C ARG A 135 -19.14 5.67 -5.24
N TYR A 136 -18.70 5.77 -3.98
CA TYR A 136 -18.94 4.72 -2.99
C TYR A 136 -20.42 4.46 -2.76
N ALA A 137 -21.24 5.51 -2.67
CA ALA A 137 -22.68 5.35 -2.52
C ALA A 137 -23.36 4.69 -3.75
N HIS A 138 -22.92 5.00 -4.97
CA HIS A 138 -23.52 4.44 -6.19
C HIS A 138 -23.01 3.05 -6.58
N GLU A 139 -21.75 2.75 -6.28
CA GLU A 139 -21.03 1.63 -6.91
C GLU A 139 -20.68 0.51 -5.94
N ILE A 140 -20.83 0.74 -4.63
CA ILE A 140 -20.56 -0.26 -3.58
C ILE A 140 -21.89 -0.67 -2.92
N PRO A 141 -22.30 -1.94 -3.04
CA PRO A 141 -23.51 -2.43 -2.36
C PRO A 141 -23.38 -2.36 -0.83
N ASN A 142 -24.52 -2.20 -0.15
CA ASN A 142 -24.64 -2.30 1.31
C ASN A 142 -23.85 -1.23 2.10
N VAL A 143 -23.49 -0.11 1.48
CA VAL A 143 -22.97 1.04 2.22
C VAL A 143 -24.12 1.70 2.97
N LYS A 144 -24.03 1.71 4.30
CA LYS A 144 -25.03 2.37 5.17
C LYS A 144 -24.88 3.88 5.14
N ARG A 145 -23.63 4.33 5.29
CA ARG A 145 -23.28 5.74 5.45
C ARG A 145 -21.84 5.97 5.01
N VAL A 146 -21.60 7.06 4.29
CA VAL A 146 -20.26 7.60 4.02
C VAL A 146 -20.16 8.97 4.66
N LEU A 147 -19.26 9.15 5.62
CA LEU A 147 -18.93 10.49 6.10
C LEU A 147 -17.88 11.09 5.15
N ALA A 148 -18.27 12.11 4.40
CA ALA A 148 -17.42 12.83 3.46
C ALA A 148 -16.85 14.07 4.18
N ASN A 149 -15.65 13.95 4.74
CA ASN A 149 -15.03 14.99 5.55
C ASN A 149 -14.07 15.87 4.76
N ASP A 150 -14.11 17.18 4.98
CA ASP A 150 -13.02 18.08 4.58
C ASP A 150 -12.81 19.18 5.62
N LEU A 151 -11.60 19.75 5.65
CA LEU A 151 -11.25 20.85 6.54
C LEU A 151 -11.82 22.19 6.04
N LEU A 152 -11.89 22.37 4.71
CA LEU A 152 -12.27 23.64 4.09
C LEU A 152 -13.78 23.76 3.93
N ALA A 153 -14.36 24.87 4.38
CA ALA A 153 -15.79 25.13 4.26
C ALA A 153 -16.27 25.12 2.80
N ASP A 154 -15.46 25.68 1.88
CA ASP A 154 -15.78 25.71 0.45
C ASP A 154 -15.82 24.29 -0.16
N ALA A 155 -14.93 23.40 0.29
CA ALA A 155 -14.95 22.00 -0.11
C ALA A 155 -16.24 21.32 0.38
N VAL A 156 -16.61 21.51 1.66
CA VAL A 156 -17.84 20.94 2.23
C VAL A 156 -19.11 21.43 1.52
N ALA A 157 -19.17 22.73 1.19
CA ALA A 157 -20.27 23.27 0.39
C ALA A 157 -20.35 22.64 -1.01
N ASN A 158 -19.21 22.26 -1.61
CA ASN A 158 -19.18 21.50 -2.87
C ASN A 158 -19.62 20.05 -2.67
N ILE A 159 -19.23 19.39 -1.57
CA ILE A 159 -19.71 18.05 -1.22
C ILE A 159 -21.24 18.07 -1.10
N GLU A 160 -21.82 19.02 -0.36
CA GLU A 160 -23.28 19.16 -0.21
C GLU A 160 -24.00 19.28 -1.57
N LYS A 161 -23.51 20.16 -2.44
CA LYS A 161 -24.07 20.35 -3.79
C LYS A 161 -23.98 19.08 -4.63
N ASN A 162 -22.82 18.42 -4.64
CA ASN A 162 -22.60 17.23 -5.45
C ASN A 162 -23.39 16.03 -4.92
N VAL A 163 -23.49 15.87 -3.60
CA VAL A 163 -24.30 14.84 -2.96
C VAL A 163 -25.78 15.02 -3.31
N ALA A 164 -26.26 16.27 -3.31
CA ALA A 164 -27.62 16.58 -3.75
C ALA A 164 -27.85 16.31 -5.24
N PHE A 165 -26.90 16.73 -6.09
CA PHE A 165 -26.97 16.52 -7.54
C PHE A 165 -27.02 15.04 -7.94
N ASN A 166 -26.35 14.18 -7.17
CA ASN A 166 -26.32 12.74 -7.41
C ASN A 166 -27.43 11.96 -6.68
N ASN A 167 -28.30 12.64 -5.92
CA ASN A 167 -29.39 12.03 -5.14
C ASN A 167 -28.91 10.96 -4.13
N VAL A 168 -27.80 11.22 -3.43
CA VAL A 168 -27.20 10.29 -2.44
C VAL A 168 -27.16 10.85 -1.02
N GLN A 169 -27.99 11.86 -0.70
CA GLN A 169 -28.06 12.52 0.62
C GLN A 169 -28.39 11.54 1.75
N ASN A 170 -29.08 10.44 1.46
CA ASN A 170 -29.45 9.41 2.43
C ASN A 170 -28.26 8.51 2.83
N ILE A 171 -27.17 8.53 2.06
CA ILE A 171 -25.97 7.70 2.31
C ILE A 171 -24.77 8.57 2.62
N VAL A 172 -24.52 9.62 1.83
CA VAL A 172 -23.34 10.48 1.98
C VAL A 172 -23.66 11.67 2.86
N ILE A 173 -22.93 11.80 3.97
CA ILE A 173 -23.08 12.90 4.92
C ILE A 173 -21.85 13.80 4.82
N PRO A 174 -22.01 15.05 4.33
CA PRO A 174 -20.96 16.05 4.34
C PRO A 174 -20.56 16.41 5.78
N ASN A 175 -19.26 16.59 6.04
CA ASN A 175 -18.76 17.02 7.35
C ASN A 175 -17.60 18.00 7.21
N LYS A 176 -17.64 19.08 8.02
CA LYS A 176 -16.52 20.00 8.17
C LYS A 176 -15.72 19.65 9.42
N GLY A 177 -14.47 19.25 9.24
CA GLY A 177 -13.63 18.89 10.37
C GLY A 177 -12.19 18.60 10.00
N ASP A 178 -11.29 18.78 10.97
CA ASP A 178 -9.96 18.23 10.87
C ASP A 178 -10.03 16.69 10.90
N ALA A 179 -9.36 16.04 9.94
CA ALA A 179 -9.43 14.60 9.77
C ALA A 179 -9.00 13.82 11.03
N ASN A 180 -7.96 14.28 11.74
CA ASN A 180 -7.49 13.63 12.97
C ASN A 180 -8.53 13.78 14.09
N VAL A 181 -9.11 14.98 14.23
CA VAL A 181 -10.16 15.22 15.22
C VAL A 181 -11.37 14.34 14.95
N VAL A 182 -11.85 14.30 13.71
CA VAL A 182 -13.01 13.47 13.30
C VAL A 182 -12.76 11.99 13.59
N MET A 183 -11.58 11.47 13.24
CA MET A 183 -11.19 10.09 13.53
C MET A 183 -11.12 9.81 15.04
N HIS A 184 -10.50 10.69 15.83
CA HIS A 184 -10.36 10.50 17.27
C HIS A 184 -11.68 10.64 18.04
N MET A 185 -12.61 11.48 17.59
CA MET A 185 -13.95 11.58 18.18
C MET A 185 -14.81 10.34 17.88
N ASN A 186 -14.51 9.62 16.80
CA ASN A 186 -15.31 8.50 16.31
C ASN A 186 -14.54 7.17 16.41
N LYS A 187 -13.92 6.89 17.56
CA LYS A 187 -13.12 5.67 17.75
C LYS A 187 -13.91 4.40 17.43
N LEU A 188 -13.31 3.56 16.59
CA LEU A 188 -13.83 2.29 16.12
C LEU A 188 -15.18 2.39 15.38
N ARG A 189 -15.65 3.58 14.95
CA ARG A 189 -17.01 3.73 14.37
C ARG A 189 -17.09 3.46 12.88
N TYR A 190 -15.97 3.49 12.17
CA TYR A 190 -15.91 3.27 10.72
C TYR A 190 -15.35 1.90 10.40
N ASP A 191 -16.03 1.17 9.52
CA ASP A 191 -15.53 -0.13 9.06
C ASP A 191 -14.52 0.02 7.93
N VAL A 192 -14.60 1.11 7.16
CA VAL A 192 -13.61 1.51 6.16
C VAL A 192 -13.19 2.97 6.41
N ILE A 193 -11.89 3.25 6.34
CA ILE A 193 -11.38 4.62 6.31
C ILE A 193 -10.48 4.78 5.08
N ASP A 194 -10.80 5.76 4.24
CA ASP A 194 -9.96 6.18 3.12
C ASP A 194 -9.20 7.47 3.47
N LEU A 195 -7.87 7.38 3.40
CA LEU A 195 -6.93 8.49 3.52
C LEU A 195 -6.32 8.76 2.15
N ASP A 196 -6.70 9.88 1.52
CA ASP A 196 -6.16 10.32 0.23
C ASP A 196 -5.64 11.78 0.29
N PRO A 197 -4.65 12.08 1.15
CA PRO A 197 -4.13 13.43 1.30
C PRO A 197 -3.21 13.85 0.15
N TYR A 198 -2.96 15.16 0.05
CA TYR A 198 -1.86 15.67 -0.76
C TYR A 198 -0.52 15.34 -0.11
N GLY A 199 0.33 14.61 -0.83
CA GLY A 199 1.66 14.26 -0.34
C GLY A 199 1.62 13.06 0.59
N SER A 200 1.73 13.29 1.90
CA SER A 200 1.96 12.24 2.88
C SER A 200 0.72 11.92 3.71
N ALA A 201 0.45 10.63 3.93
CA ALA A 201 -0.53 10.15 4.91
C ALA A 201 0.03 9.99 6.32
N ALA A 202 1.35 10.14 6.53
CA ALA A 202 2.00 9.96 7.83
C ALA A 202 1.30 10.70 8.99
N PRO A 203 0.86 11.96 8.85
CA PRO A 203 0.20 12.70 9.94
C PRO A 203 -1.14 12.13 10.40
N PHE A 204 -1.75 11.24 9.61
CA PHE A 204 -3.09 10.70 9.84
C PHE A 204 -3.09 9.22 10.27
N LEU A 205 -1.93 8.54 10.19
CA LEU A 205 -1.85 7.09 10.40
C LEU A 205 -2.27 6.67 11.80
N ASP A 206 -1.82 7.40 12.83
CA ASP A 206 -2.11 7.08 14.23
C ASP A 206 -3.63 7.18 14.55
N ALA A 207 -4.26 8.25 14.08
CA ALA A 207 -5.70 8.45 14.21
C ALA A 207 -6.49 7.38 13.43
N ALA A 208 -6.06 7.02 12.22
CA ALA A 208 -6.72 6.01 11.39
C ALA A 208 -6.66 4.60 12.01
N VAL A 209 -5.48 4.16 12.47
CA VAL A 209 -5.34 2.85 13.11
C VAL A 209 -6.05 2.76 14.45
N GLN A 210 -6.36 3.88 15.12
CA GLN A 210 -7.19 3.87 16.33
C GLN A 210 -8.69 3.92 16.02
N SER A 211 -9.09 4.58 14.93
CA SER A 211 -10.49 4.86 14.60
C SER A 211 -11.17 3.79 13.74
N VAL A 212 -10.42 3.04 12.94
CA VAL A 212 -10.99 1.96 12.12
C VAL A 212 -11.45 0.80 13.00
N SER A 213 -12.59 0.19 12.68
CA SER A 213 -13.15 -0.92 13.43
C SER A 213 -12.26 -2.16 13.40
N ASN A 214 -12.49 -3.12 14.32
CA ASN A 214 -11.73 -4.37 14.33
C ASN A 214 -12.04 -5.20 13.07
N ASN A 215 -11.01 -5.63 12.35
CA ASN A 215 -11.07 -6.20 10.99
C ASN A 215 -11.56 -5.21 9.92
N GLY A 216 -11.60 -3.92 10.24
CA GLY A 216 -11.90 -2.86 9.27
C GLY A 216 -10.76 -2.64 8.28
N LEU A 217 -11.07 -1.93 7.21
CA LEU A 217 -10.19 -1.66 6.08
C LEU A 217 -9.68 -0.22 6.15
N LEU A 218 -8.36 -0.07 6.04
CA LEU A 218 -7.72 1.20 5.72
C LEU A 218 -7.35 1.21 4.24
N CYS A 219 -7.75 2.25 3.53
CA CYS A 219 -7.33 2.54 2.17
C CYS A 219 -6.45 3.79 2.23
N ILE A 220 -5.17 3.70 1.91
CA ILE A 220 -4.22 4.80 2.15
C ILE A 220 -3.44 5.12 0.88
N THR A 221 -3.48 6.37 0.45
CA THR A 221 -2.64 6.91 -0.64
C THR A 221 -1.54 7.81 -0.07
N CYS A 222 -0.33 7.70 -0.63
CA CYS A 222 0.72 8.72 -0.51
C CYS A 222 1.19 9.13 -1.91
N THR A 223 1.34 10.43 -2.18
CA THR A 223 1.88 10.98 -3.44
C THR A 223 3.28 11.61 -3.27
N ASP A 224 3.90 11.49 -2.09
CA ASP A 224 5.23 12.05 -1.77
C ASP A 224 6.39 11.17 -2.23
N SER A 225 6.36 10.76 -3.51
CA SER A 225 7.38 9.90 -4.13
C SER A 225 8.82 10.37 -3.96
N ALA A 226 9.07 11.69 -3.93
CA ALA A 226 10.40 12.24 -3.69
C ALA A 226 10.97 11.86 -2.31
N VAL A 227 10.12 11.64 -1.31
CA VAL A 227 10.50 11.24 0.05
C VAL A 227 10.63 9.72 0.14
N LEU A 228 9.62 8.98 -0.32
CA LEU A 228 9.53 7.53 -0.15
C LEU A 228 10.39 6.72 -1.15
N ALA A 229 10.44 7.14 -2.41
CA ALA A 229 11.15 6.46 -3.51
C ALA A 229 12.37 7.26 -4.03
N GLY A 230 12.57 8.47 -3.54
CA GLY A 230 13.76 9.28 -3.83
C GLY A 230 14.90 9.04 -2.84
N ASN A 231 16.03 9.69 -3.11
CA ASN A 231 17.21 9.70 -2.23
C ASN A 231 17.56 11.11 -1.74
N ALA A 232 16.77 12.12 -2.12
CA ALA A 232 17.04 13.52 -1.80
C ALA A 232 16.68 13.89 -0.37
N TYR A 233 15.80 13.11 0.29
CA TYR A 233 15.25 13.43 1.61
C TYR A 233 15.18 12.21 2.55
N PRO A 234 16.29 11.48 2.78
CA PRO A 234 16.29 10.31 3.68
C PRO A 234 15.91 10.66 5.12
N GLU A 235 16.26 11.86 5.59
CA GLU A 235 15.88 12.40 6.90
C GLU A 235 14.37 12.68 7.01
N LYS A 236 13.76 13.17 5.93
CA LYS A 236 12.31 13.36 5.86
C LYS A 236 11.57 12.03 5.80
N CYS A 237 12.11 11.05 5.07
CA CYS A 237 11.57 9.69 5.05
C CYS A 237 11.60 9.09 6.46
N PHE A 238 12.72 9.24 7.18
CA PHE A 238 12.88 8.72 8.53
C PHE A 238 11.92 9.37 9.53
N SER A 239 11.80 10.69 9.51
CA SER A 239 10.88 11.41 10.42
C SER A 239 9.40 11.14 10.14
N ALA A 240 8.99 10.96 8.89
CA ALA A 240 7.60 10.71 8.52
C ALA A 240 7.19 9.23 8.64
N TYR A 241 8.07 8.29 8.27
CA TYR A 241 7.74 6.88 8.11
C TYR A 241 8.56 5.93 9.01
N GLY A 242 9.54 6.45 9.74
CA GLY A 242 10.35 5.68 10.71
C GLY A 242 11.48 4.87 10.10
N GLY A 243 11.79 5.05 8.81
CA GLY A 243 12.88 4.36 8.12
C GLY A 243 13.59 5.25 7.09
N SER A 244 14.83 4.91 6.75
CA SER A 244 15.63 5.65 5.77
C SER A 244 15.46 5.08 4.36
N SER A 245 15.25 5.95 3.37
CA SER A 245 15.17 5.57 1.95
C SER A 245 16.57 5.46 1.32
N LEU A 246 16.73 4.48 0.44
CA LEU A 246 17.94 4.30 -0.37
C LEU A 246 17.70 4.72 -1.82
N ARG A 247 18.77 5.18 -2.47
CA ARG A 247 18.86 5.20 -3.93
C ARG A 247 19.07 3.77 -4.43
N SER A 248 18.04 3.17 -5.00
CA SER A 248 18.08 1.78 -5.45
C SER A 248 17.14 1.53 -6.63
N GLN A 249 17.33 0.40 -7.29
CA GLN A 249 16.46 -0.04 -8.40
C GLN A 249 15.06 -0.39 -7.91
N PHE A 250 14.96 -0.83 -6.66
CA PHE A 250 13.74 -1.23 -5.95
C PHE A 250 13.06 -0.09 -5.18
N CYS A 251 13.37 1.17 -5.48
CA CYS A 251 12.90 2.31 -4.69
C CYS A 251 11.37 2.42 -4.59
N HIS A 252 10.64 2.01 -5.63
CA HIS A 252 9.19 1.99 -5.65
C HIS A 252 8.60 0.95 -4.69
N GLU A 253 9.20 -0.25 -4.61
CA GLU A 253 8.78 -1.24 -3.62
C GLU A 253 9.20 -0.84 -2.20
N GLN A 254 10.42 -0.29 -2.05
CA GLN A 254 10.90 0.26 -0.78
C GLN A 254 9.92 1.30 -0.21
N ALA A 255 9.40 2.20 -1.06
CA ALA A 255 8.40 3.19 -0.69
C ALA A 255 7.13 2.56 -0.11
N VAL A 256 6.58 1.56 -0.79
CA VAL A 256 5.40 0.81 -0.31
C VAL A 256 5.71 0.13 1.02
N ARG A 257 6.90 -0.46 1.18
CA ARG A 257 7.31 -1.12 2.42
C ARG A 257 7.55 -0.16 3.59
N HIS A 258 8.03 1.06 3.33
CA HIS A 258 8.12 2.13 4.33
C HIS A 258 6.74 2.55 4.82
N LEU A 259 5.79 2.74 3.89
CA LEU A 259 4.42 3.08 4.25
C LEU A 259 3.77 1.98 5.11
N LEU A 260 3.89 0.71 4.70
CA LEU A 260 3.38 -0.42 5.48
C LEU A 260 4.04 -0.52 6.86
N TYR A 261 5.35 -0.29 6.94
CA TYR A 261 6.07 -0.27 8.22
C TYR A 261 5.54 0.83 9.15
N ALA A 262 5.35 2.04 8.63
CA ALA A 262 4.81 3.17 9.40
C ALA A 262 3.40 2.86 9.95
N ILE A 263 2.53 2.27 9.13
CA ILE A 263 1.18 1.87 9.55
C ILE A 263 1.26 0.75 10.61
N ALA A 264 2.13 -0.24 10.42
CA ALA A 264 2.32 -1.33 11.37
C ALA A 264 2.83 -0.84 12.73
N MET A 265 3.80 0.08 12.73
CA MET A 265 4.33 0.71 13.93
C MET A 265 3.29 1.55 14.65
N ALA A 266 2.46 2.30 13.92
CA ALA A 266 1.34 3.03 14.51
C ALA A 266 0.33 2.08 15.15
N ALA A 267 -0.08 1.01 14.46
CA ALA A 267 -1.06 0.04 14.96
C ALA A 267 -0.55 -0.73 16.20
N ALA A 268 0.72 -1.12 16.20
CA ALA A 268 1.31 -1.96 17.23
C ALA A 268 1.27 -1.34 18.63
N LYS A 269 1.43 -0.01 18.72
CA LYS A 269 1.33 0.77 19.98
C LYS A 269 0.00 0.56 20.70
N TYR A 270 -1.04 0.18 19.97
CA TYR A 270 -2.40 0.01 20.48
C TYR A 270 -2.85 -1.47 20.52
N GLY A 271 -1.91 -2.41 20.47
CA GLY A 271 -2.23 -3.84 20.46
C GLY A 271 -2.93 -4.32 19.18
N ARG A 272 -2.79 -3.56 18.09
CA ARG A 272 -3.39 -3.85 16.79
C ARG A 272 -2.32 -4.25 15.77
N ALA A 273 -2.65 -5.21 14.92
CA ALA A 273 -1.79 -5.65 13.84
C ALA A 273 -2.41 -5.31 12.48
N ILE A 274 -1.56 -5.09 11.49
CA ILE A 274 -2.01 -4.92 10.10
C ILE A 274 -1.89 -6.24 9.34
N VAL A 275 -2.75 -6.39 8.34
CA VAL A 275 -2.66 -7.39 7.28
C VAL A 275 -2.72 -6.66 5.95
N PRO A 276 -1.59 -6.47 5.25
CA PRO A 276 -1.59 -5.95 3.89
C PRO A 276 -2.41 -6.86 2.98
N LEU A 277 -3.41 -6.30 2.31
CA LEU A 277 -4.27 -7.02 1.37
C LEU A 277 -3.81 -6.78 -0.08
N LEU A 278 -3.51 -5.54 -0.42
CA LEU A 278 -2.99 -5.11 -1.72
C LEU A 278 -2.18 -3.82 -1.53
N SER A 279 -0.97 -3.73 -2.07
CA SER A 279 -0.05 -2.63 -1.79
C SER A 279 0.76 -2.27 -3.03
N LEU A 280 0.37 -1.20 -3.72
CA LEU A 280 0.80 -0.90 -5.07
C LEU A 280 1.61 0.40 -5.16
N SER A 281 2.69 0.39 -5.94
CA SER A 281 3.28 1.59 -6.52
C SER A 281 2.68 1.85 -7.90
N ILE A 282 2.04 3.01 -8.09
CA ILE A 282 1.27 3.34 -9.28
C ILE A 282 1.65 4.73 -9.77
N ASP A 283 2.26 4.82 -10.94
CA ASP A 283 2.72 6.06 -11.57
C ASP A 283 3.57 6.93 -10.61
N PHE A 284 2.92 7.84 -9.87
CA PHE A 284 3.52 8.80 -8.96
C PHE A 284 3.01 8.71 -7.52
N TYR A 285 2.21 7.69 -7.19
CA TYR A 285 1.66 7.48 -5.85
C TYR A 285 1.77 6.03 -5.39
N PHE A 286 1.70 5.84 -4.08
CA PHE A 286 1.65 4.53 -3.42
C PHE A 286 0.27 4.35 -2.82
N ARG A 287 -0.37 3.21 -3.07
CA ARG A 287 -1.72 2.90 -2.58
C ARG A 287 -1.70 1.58 -1.85
N VAL A 288 -2.08 1.58 -0.58
CA VAL A 288 -2.13 0.36 0.24
C VAL A 288 -3.53 0.16 0.80
N PHE A 289 -3.97 -1.11 0.79
CA PHE A 289 -5.20 -1.59 1.38
C PHE A 289 -4.82 -2.55 2.51
N VAL A 290 -5.15 -2.17 3.73
CA VAL A 290 -4.67 -2.85 4.95
C VAL A 290 -5.85 -3.15 5.85
N ARG A 291 -6.02 -4.42 6.22
CA ARG A 291 -6.97 -4.80 7.27
C ARG A 291 -6.31 -4.62 8.63
N VAL A 292 -7.01 -4.00 9.58
CA VAL A 292 -6.49 -3.78 10.94
C VAL A 292 -7.25 -4.63 11.95
N GLU A 293 -6.54 -5.52 12.62
CA GLU A 293 -7.13 -6.45 13.61
C GLU A 293 -6.58 -6.21 15.03
N VAL A 294 -7.44 -6.41 16.03
CA VAL A 294 -7.06 -6.43 17.44
C VAL A 294 -6.56 -7.84 17.76
N ARG A 295 -5.25 -8.06 17.64
CA ARG A 295 -4.64 -9.37 17.83
C ARG A 295 -3.22 -9.24 18.41
N PRO A 296 -3.08 -9.16 19.75
CA PRO A 296 -1.78 -8.98 20.41
C PRO A 296 -0.71 -10.01 20.01
N ALA A 297 -1.10 -11.25 19.72
CA ALA A 297 -0.18 -12.28 19.23
C ALA A 297 0.46 -11.93 17.88
N ARG A 298 -0.27 -11.26 16.97
CA ARG A 298 0.26 -10.82 15.68
C ARG A 298 1.11 -9.56 15.80
N VAL A 299 0.82 -8.69 16.76
CA VAL A 299 1.68 -7.52 17.07
C VAL A 299 3.12 -7.97 17.36
N LYS A 300 3.29 -9.09 18.07
CA LYS A 300 4.61 -9.66 18.37
C LYS A 300 5.40 -10.08 17.13
N LEU A 301 4.74 -10.35 16.00
CA LEU A 301 5.41 -10.69 14.73
C LEU A 301 6.09 -9.47 14.08
N LEU A 302 5.71 -8.25 14.47
CA LEU A 302 6.22 -7.03 13.84
C LEU A 302 7.75 -6.99 13.86
N GLN A 303 8.41 -7.40 14.95
CA GLN A 303 9.87 -7.45 15.00
C GLN A 303 10.46 -8.34 13.89
N SER A 304 9.92 -9.55 13.71
CA SER A 304 10.33 -10.48 12.64
C SER A 304 9.83 -10.10 11.25
N GLN A 305 9.01 -9.06 11.13
CA GLN A 305 8.51 -8.51 9.87
C GLN A 305 9.08 -7.12 9.57
N SER A 306 9.98 -6.61 10.41
CA SER A 306 10.74 -5.39 10.17
C SER A 306 12.11 -5.75 9.61
N MET A 307 12.51 -5.12 8.52
CA MET A 307 13.64 -5.55 7.70
C MET A 307 14.55 -4.36 7.34
N LEU A 308 15.84 -4.48 7.62
CA LEU A 308 16.89 -3.60 7.10
C LEU A 308 17.38 -4.11 5.74
N VAL A 309 17.93 -3.19 4.94
CA VAL A 309 18.54 -3.50 3.65
C VAL A 309 19.98 -3.00 3.63
N TYR A 310 20.92 -3.88 3.31
CA TYR A 310 22.31 -3.55 3.03
C TYR A 310 22.49 -3.51 1.51
N HIS A 311 22.53 -2.31 0.93
CA HIS A 311 22.60 -2.10 -0.52
C HIS A 311 24.00 -1.63 -0.92
N CYS A 312 24.66 -2.37 -1.80
CA CYS A 312 25.99 -2.02 -2.30
C CYS A 312 25.94 -0.74 -3.15
N SER A 313 26.79 0.23 -2.84
CA SER A 313 26.90 1.49 -3.60
C SER A 313 27.57 1.34 -4.96
N GLY A 314 28.28 0.23 -5.19
CA GLY A 314 28.96 -0.09 -6.45
C GLY A 314 28.08 -0.85 -7.42
N CYS A 315 27.93 -2.16 -7.21
CA CYS A 315 27.22 -3.04 -8.16
C CYS A 315 25.70 -3.15 -7.90
N GLY A 316 25.16 -2.48 -6.88
CA GLY A 316 23.72 -2.51 -6.57
C GLY A 316 23.20 -3.83 -6.00
N SER A 317 24.06 -4.82 -5.76
CA SER A 317 23.67 -6.02 -5.02
C SER A 317 23.22 -5.67 -3.61
N TYR A 318 22.28 -6.44 -3.05
CA TYR A 318 21.77 -6.17 -1.71
C TYR A 318 21.51 -7.43 -0.90
N ALA A 319 21.51 -7.28 0.42
CA ALA A 319 21.08 -8.29 1.38
C ALA A 319 20.05 -7.70 2.34
N THR A 320 19.11 -8.53 2.79
CA THR A 320 18.07 -8.13 3.75
C THR A 320 18.37 -8.71 5.13
N GLN A 321 18.06 -7.96 6.18
CA GLN A 321 18.18 -8.40 7.57
C GLN A 321 16.91 -8.10 8.33
N TYR A 322 16.18 -9.14 8.72
CA TYR A 322 15.06 -9.01 9.63
C TYR A 322 15.52 -8.67 11.05
N MET A 323 14.69 -7.95 11.81
CA MET A 323 15.05 -7.49 13.16
C MET A 323 14.82 -8.53 14.26
N GLY A 324 14.05 -9.58 13.96
CA GLY A 324 13.79 -10.69 14.86
C GLY A 324 13.57 -11.99 14.11
N ARG A 325 13.60 -13.09 14.86
CA ARG A 325 13.29 -14.45 14.40
C ARG A 325 12.14 -15.00 15.21
N THR A 326 11.34 -15.85 14.57
CA THR A 326 10.32 -16.64 15.24
C THR A 326 10.59 -18.13 15.04
N ALA A 327 10.28 -18.92 16.06
CA ALA A 327 10.36 -20.38 16.00
C ALA A 327 9.20 -20.97 16.82
N PRO A 328 8.76 -22.21 16.54
CA PRO A 328 7.83 -22.92 17.42
C PRO A 328 8.38 -22.93 18.86
N ALA A 329 7.55 -22.55 19.83
CA ALA A 329 7.91 -22.64 21.24
C ALA A 329 7.63 -24.06 21.80
N LYS A 330 8.07 -24.30 23.03
CA LYS A 330 7.80 -25.55 23.76
C LYS A 330 6.30 -25.78 23.99
N ILE A 331 5.53 -24.70 24.13
CA ILE A 331 4.08 -24.76 24.29
C ILE A 331 3.44 -24.83 22.89
N PRO A 332 2.70 -25.90 22.56
CA PRO A 332 2.06 -26.05 21.25
C PRO A 332 1.20 -24.84 20.87
N GLY A 333 1.29 -24.41 19.61
CA GLY A 333 0.53 -23.27 19.09
C GLY A 333 1.09 -21.89 19.47
N THR A 334 2.23 -21.81 20.16
CA THR A 334 2.88 -20.54 20.49
C THR A 334 4.24 -20.38 19.81
N LEU A 335 4.70 -19.14 19.67
CA LEU A 335 5.98 -18.79 19.05
C LEU A 335 6.97 -18.28 20.09
N LYS A 336 8.23 -18.70 19.95
CA LYS A 336 9.40 -18.09 20.59
C LYS A 336 9.89 -16.95 19.70
N TYR A 337 10.17 -15.81 20.32
CA TYR A 337 10.67 -14.60 19.66
C TYR A 337 12.11 -14.37 20.12
N THR A 338 13.02 -14.11 19.18
CA THR A 338 14.42 -13.81 19.49
C THR A 338 14.95 -12.71 18.58
N ASN A 339 15.95 -11.96 19.05
CA ASN A 339 16.66 -11.00 18.21
C ASN A 339 17.37 -11.71 17.04
N ALA A 340 17.48 -11.02 15.91
CA ALA A 340 18.31 -11.50 14.80
C ALA A 340 19.80 -11.24 15.06
N SER A 341 20.66 -12.12 14.54
CA SER A 341 22.11 -11.91 14.47
C SER A 341 22.48 -11.36 13.09
N GLY A 342 23.42 -10.42 13.03
CA GLY A 342 23.90 -9.81 11.78
C GLY A 342 25.16 -8.97 12.00
N PRO A 343 25.63 -8.23 10.97
CA PRO A 343 25.01 -8.09 9.64
C PRO A 343 25.12 -9.37 8.78
N PRO A 344 24.27 -9.54 7.75
CA PRO A 344 24.34 -10.65 6.80
C PRO A 344 25.41 -10.44 5.71
N VAL A 345 26.18 -9.35 5.80
CA VAL A 345 27.20 -8.96 4.84
C VAL A 345 28.51 -8.68 5.56
N GLY A 346 29.64 -8.82 4.85
CA GLY A 346 30.93 -8.34 5.34
C GLY A 346 31.05 -6.82 5.29
N GLU A 347 32.21 -6.30 5.71
CA GLU A 347 32.54 -4.87 5.68
C GLU A 347 32.40 -4.27 4.26
N SER A 348 32.81 -5.04 3.26
CA SER A 348 32.70 -4.68 1.84
C SER A 348 31.88 -5.70 1.06
N CYS A 349 31.32 -5.26 -0.06
CA CYS A 349 30.53 -6.10 -0.97
C CYS A 349 31.36 -7.27 -1.48
N ALA A 350 30.85 -8.48 -1.29
CA ALA A 350 31.48 -9.72 -1.75
C ALA A 350 31.59 -9.83 -3.28
N HIS A 351 30.99 -8.90 -4.04
CA HIS A 351 30.98 -8.92 -5.51
C HIS A 351 31.82 -7.81 -6.16
N CYS A 352 31.94 -6.64 -5.53
CA CYS A 352 32.66 -5.51 -6.14
C CYS A 352 33.49 -4.67 -5.15
N ASN A 353 33.68 -5.16 -3.91
CA ASN A 353 34.46 -4.54 -2.83
C ASN A 353 34.04 -3.12 -2.42
N HIS A 354 32.89 -2.61 -2.89
CA HIS A 354 32.34 -1.33 -2.45
C HIS A 354 31.58 -1.47 -1.13
N ARG A 355 31.38 -0.34 -0.44
CA ARG A 355 30.62 -0.29 0.82
C ARG A 355 29.12 -0.52 0.62
N HIS A 356 28.46 -0.93 1.69
CA HIS A 356 27.01 -1.02 1.76
C HIS A 356 26.41 0.23 2.42
N HIS A 357 25.34 0.76 1.84
CA HIS A 357 24.42 1.67 2.52
C HIS A 357 23.34 0.88 3.24
N ILE A 358 22.93 1.37 4.41
CA ILE A 358 21.89 0.76 5.24
C ILE A 358 20.59 1.53 5.04
N GLY A 359 19.52 0.84 4.67
CA GLY A 359 18.18 1.38 4.53
C GLY A 359 17.15 0.66 5.40
N GLY A 360 15.96 1.25 5.48
CA GLY A 360 14.87 0.76 6.33
C GLY A 360 14.87 1.39 7.73
N PRO A 361 14.17 0.78 8.71
CA PRO A 361 13.44 -0.47 8.58
C PRO A 361 12.30 -0.38 7.56
N LEU A 362 12.09 -1.47 6.84
CA LEU A 362 11.03 -1.70 5.87
C LEU A 362 10.08 -2.76 6.42
N TRP A 363 8.83 -2.76 5.95
CA TRP A 363 7.98 -3.94 6.08
C TRP A 363 8.58 -5.07 5.24
N GLY A 364 9.06 -6.11 5.91
CA GLY A 364 9.62 -7.33 5.30
C GLY A 364 8.61 -8.47 5.14
N GLY A 365 7.36 -8.28 5.55
CA GLY A 365 6.28 -9.24 5.27
C GLY A 365 5.74 -9.14 3.84
N PRO A 366 4.70 -9.93 3.52
CA PRO A 366 4.01 -9.87 2.24
C PRO A 366 3.40 -8.49 1.95
N LEU A 367 3.44 -8.07 0.68
CA LEU A 367 2.77 -6.85 0.20
C LEU A 367 1.28 -7.07 -0.10
N HIS A 368 0.92 -8.31 -0.38
CA HIS A 368 -0.39 -8.72 -0.89
C HIS A 368 -0.87 -9.97 -0.14
N ASP A 369 -2.19 -10.08 0.01
CA ASP A 369 -2.86 -11.32 0.36
C ASP A 369 -3.36 -11.98 -0.93
N LYS A 370 -2.78 -13.13 -1.31
CA LYS A 370 -3.10 -13.78 -2.60
C LYS A 370 -4.58 -14.08 -2.75
N THR A 371 -5.22 -14.58 -1.69
CA THR A 371 -6.66 -14.87 -1.72
C THR A 371 -7.47 -13.59 -1.95
N PHE A 372 -7.13 -12.48 -1.30
CA PHE A 372 -7.77 -11.20 -1.53
C PHE A 372 -7.58 -10.71 -2.98
N VAL A 373 -6.36 -10.74 -3.50
CA VAL A 373 -6.06 -10.31 -4.88
C VAL A 373 -6.83 -11.15 -5.90
N GLN A 374 -6.88 -12.47 -5.73
CA GLN A 374 -7.61 -13.37 -6.62
C GLN A 374 -9.12 -13.10 -6.60
N ASN A 375 -9.71 -12.85 -5.44
CA ASN A 375 -11.13 -12.47 -5.35
C ASN A 375 -11.37 -11.10 -5.99
N MET A 376 -10.47 -10.14 -5.79
CA MET A 376 -10.55 -8.82 -6.40
C MET A 376 -10.42 -8.89 -7.94
N ARG A 377 -9.58 -9.79 -8.48
CA ARG A 377 -9.48 -10.07 -9.92
C ARG A 377 -10.79 -10.62 -10.49
N LYS A 378 -11.35 -11.64 -9.85
CA LYS A 378 -12.66 -12.21 -10.24
C LYS A 378 -13.74 -11.15 -10.25
N LEU A 379 -13.79 -10.31 -9.21
CA LEU A 379 -14.73 -9.19 -9.17
C LEU A 379 -14.47 -8.18 -10.30
N ALA A 380 -13.21 -7.83 -10.56
CA ALA A 380 -12.82 -6.90 -11.61
C ALA A 380 -13.25 -7.37 -13.02
N GLU A 381 -13.29 -8.68 -13.27
CA GLU A 381 -13.78 -9.24 -14.54
C GLU A 381 -15.27 -8.95 -14.78
N THR A 382 -16.07 -8.87 -13.70
CA THR A 382 -17.52 -8.59 -13.77
C THR A 382 -17.88 -7.11 -13.94
N LEU A 383 -16.91 -6.20 -13.84
CA LEU A 383 -17.17 -4.77 -13.97
C LEU A 383 -17.62 -4.39 -15.38
N ASP A 384 -18.58 -3.47 -15.46
CA ASP A 384 -19.00 -2.87 -16.73
C ASP A 384 -17.89 -1.96 -17.29
N PRO A 385 -17.33 -2.24 -18.48
CA PRO A 385 -16.30 -1.40 -19.09
C PRO A 385 -16.73 0.03 -19.38
N GLU A 386 -18.04 0.29 -19.56
CA GLU A 386 -18.55 1.65 -19.80
C GLU A 386 -18.53 2.51 -18.53
N VAL A 387 -18.73 1.89 -17.38
CA VAL A 387 -18.63 2.54 -16.07
C VAL A 387 -17.16 2.63 -15.63
N TYR A 388 -16.40 1.56 -15.80
CA TYR A 388 -15.03 1.42 -15.33
C TYR A 388 -14.03 1.49 -16.48
N GLY A 389 -13.78 2.70 -16.97
CA GLY A 389 -12.82 2.94 -18.06
C GLY A 389 -11.39 2.43 -17.77
N THR A 390 -11.03 2.24 -16.50
CA THR A 390 -9.71 1.70 -16.12
C THR A 390 -9.68 0.18 -15.93
N LYS A 391 -10.78 -0.56 -16.22
CA LYS A 391 -10.91 -2.02 -16.02
C LYS A 391 -9.71 -2.81 -16.55
N ARG A 392 -9.26 -2.54 -17.78
CA ARG A 392 -8.10 -3.23 -18.38
C ARG A 392 -6.81 -3.01 -17.59
N ARG A 393 -6.60 -1.78 -17.08
CA ARG A 393 -5.47 -1.42 -16.23
C ARG A 393 -5.52 -2.15 -14.89
N VAL A 394 -6.69 -2.19 -14.28
CA VAL A 394 -6.92 -2.87 -13.00
C VAL A 394 -6.59 -4.35 -13.12
N LEU A 395 -7.15 -5.03 -14.13
CA LEU A 395 -6.90 -6.45 -14.35
C LEU A 395 -5.41 -6.75 -14.58
N GLY A 396 -4.72 -5.91 -15.36
CA GLY A 396 -3.29 -6.06 -15.56
C GLY A 396 -2.47 -5.87 -14.29
N MET A 397 -2.75 -4.83 -13.51
CA MET A 397 -2.06 -4.58 -12.24
C MET A 397 -2.28 -5.69 -11.22
N LEU A 398 -3.53 -6.16 -11.08
CA LEU A 398 -3.85 -7.25 -10.17
C LEU A 398 -3.26 -8.59 -10.63
N ALA A 399 -3.16 -8.84 -11.94
CA ALA A 399 -2.52 -10.04 -12.46
C ALA A 399 -1.01 -10.07 -12.14
N VAL A 400 -0.33 -8.93 -12.22
CA VAL A 400 1.09 -8.84 -11.81
C VAL A 400 1.24 -9.02 -10.29
N ALA A 401 0.35 -8.41 -9.49
CA ALA A 401 0.38 -8.57 -8.03
C ALA A 401 0.11 -10.02 -7.57
N ASP A 402 -0.70 -10.79 -8.31
CA ASP A 402 -1.02 -12.20 -8.00
C ASP A 402 0.13 -13.16 -8.34
N GLU A 403 0.88 -12.89 -9.42
CA GLU A 403 2.06 -13.69 -9.81
C GLU A 403 3.33 -13.34 -9.02
N GLU A 404 3.32 -12.23 -8.27
CA GLU A 404 4.47 -11.79 -7.49
C GLU A 404 4.84 -12.76 -6.35
N LEU A 405 6.15 -12.99 -6.17
CA LEU A 405 6.68 -13.67 -5.00
C LEU A 405 6.43 -12.83 -3.74
N THR A 406 5.68 -13.39 -2.80
CA THR A 406 5.23 -12.70 -1.58
C THR A 406 6.25 -12.72 -0.45
N ASP A 407 7.16 -13.68 -0.49
CA ASP A 407 8.21 -13.98 0.48
C ASP A 407 9.60 -13.49 0.05
N VAL A 408 9.73 -13.07 -1.21
CA VAL A 408 10.95 -12.45 -1.75
C VAL A 408 10.79 -10.93 -1.79
N PRO A 409 11.44 -10.18 -0.88
CA PRO A 409 11.37 -8.73 -0.88
C PRO A 409 12.31 -8.10 -1.91
N LEU A 410 11.87 -6.97 -2.47
CA LEU A 410 12.60 -6.14 -3.43
C LEU A 410 12.83 -6.85 -4.77
N TYR A 411 13.49 -6.16 -5.70
CA TYR A 411 13.79 -6.66 -7.03
C TYR A 411 15.06 -6.00 -7.57
N PHE A 412 15.57 -6.50 -8.68
CA PHE A 412 16.54 -5.78 -9.52
C PHE A 412 16.01 -5.65 -10.95
N ILE A 413 16.66 -4.83 -11.77
CA ILE A 413 16.31 -4.60 -13.17
C ILE A 413 17.47 -5.10 -14.03
N LEU A 414 17.19 -6.09 -14.88
CA LEU A 414 18.22 -6.78 -15.67
C LEU A 414 19.06 -5.83 -16.53
N SER A 415 18.42 -4.84 -17.16
CA SER A 415 19.14 -3.85 -17.98
C SER A 415 20.07 -2.96 -17.17
N GLN A 416 19.71 -2.63 -15.92
CA GLN A 416 20.55 -1.80 -15.05
C GLN A 416 21.77 -2.57 -14.56
N ILE A 417 21.59 -3.82 -14.11
CA ILE A 417 22.74 -4.64 -13.69
C ILE A 417 23.64 -5.05 -14.86
N SER A 418 23.09 -5.23 -16.07
CA SER A 418 23.89 -5.43 -17.29
C SER A 418 24.69 -4.17 -17.64
N GLY A 419 24.10 -2.99 -17.44
CA GLY A 419 24.77 -1.70 -17.65
C GLY A 419 26.00 -1.51 -16.75
N ILE A 420 25.99 -2.05 -15.53
CA ILE A 420 27.15 -2.04 -14.62
C ILE A 420 28.33 -2.81 -15.22
N LEU A 421 28.05 -3.88 -15.97
CA LEU A 421 29.07 -4.70 -16.62
C LEU A 421 29.41 -4.22 -18.04
N HIS A 422 28.77 -3.15 -18.53
CA HIS A 422 28.84 -2.70 -19.92
C HIS A 422 28.51 -3.81 -20.94
N SER A 423 27.66 -4.76 -20.55
CA SER A 423 27.29 -5.91 -21.37
C SER A 423 26.03 -5.66 -22.21
N GLN A 424 25.88 -6.44 -23.27
CA GLN A 424 24.58 -6.59 -23.91
C GLN A 424 23.61 -7.21 -22.90
N VAL A 425 22.37 -6.71 -22.88
CA VAL A 425 21.32 -7.21 -21.98
C VAL A 425 20.84 -8.56 -22.51
N PRO A 426 20.89 -9.66 -21.72
CA PRO A 426 20.31 -10.93 -22.14
C PRO A 426 18.80 -10.78 -22.39
N PRO A 427 18.21 -11.53 -23.34
CA PRO A 427 16.76 -11.63 -23.43
C PRO A 427 16.17 -12.07 -22.09
N GLN A 428 15.11 -11.40 -21.63
CA GLN A 428 14.56 -11.64 -20.29
C GLN A 428 14.19 -13.11 -20.08
N ASN A 429 13.56 -13.76 -21.06
CA ASN A 429 13.19 -15.17 -20.96
C ASN A 429 14.42 -16.08 -20.84
N THR A 430 15.53 -15.78 -21.51
CA THR A 430 16.78 -16.54 -21.38
C THR A 430 17.37 -16.40 -19.98
N PHE A 431 17.43 -15.17 -19.46
CA PHE A 431 17.93 -14.91 -18.10
C PHE A 431 17.04 -15.57 -17.03
N VAL A 432 15.73 -15.44 -17.17
CA VAL A 432 14.76 -16.08 -16.26
C VAL A 432 14.85 -17.61 -16.35
N SER A 433 15.09 -18.17 -17.54
CA SER A 433 15.28 -19.62 -17.69
C SER A 433 16.49 -20.12 -16.90
N ALA A 434 17.60 -19.39 -16.91
CA ALA A 434 18.78 -19.75 -16.11
C ALA A 434 18.50 -19.79 -14.60
N LEU A 435 17.67 -18.86 -14.10
CA LEU A 435 17.24 -18.87 -12.69
C LEU A 435 16.32 -20.07 -12.39
N LEU A 436 15.32 -20.31 -13.24
CA LEU A 436 14.34 -21.40 -13.06
C LEU A 436 14.98 -22.79 -13.19
N ASN A 437 15.86 -22.99 -14.18
CA ASN A 437 16.59 -24.25 -14.39
C ASN A 437 17.53 -24.58 -13.22
N ALA A 438 17.97 -23.56 -12.47
CA ALA A 438 18.76 -23.73 -11.24
C ALA A 438 17.89 -23.97 -9.99
N GLY A 439 16.56 -24.02 -10.13
CA GLY A 439 15.62 -24.31 -9.05
C GLY A 439 15.21 -23.09 -8.22
N TYR A 440 15.54 -21.87 -8.65
CA TYR A 440 15.11 -20.64 -7.99
C TYR A 440 13.73 -20.20 -8.46
N HIS A 441 12.99 -19.54 -7.57
CA HIS A 441 11.73 -18.93 -7.93
C HIS A 441 11.96 -17.57 -8.59
N VAL A 442 11.08 -17.21 -9.54
CA VAL A 442 11.16 -15.93 -10.24
C VAL A 442 9.78 -15.33 -10.45
N SER A 443 9.65 -14.02 -10.24
CA SER A 443 8.49 -13.25 -10.70
C SER A 443 8.89 -11.88 -11.25
N GLY A 444 7.94 -11.22 -11.91
CA GLY A 444 8.02 -9.77 -12.13
C GLY A 444 7.71 -8.98 -10.85
N SER A 445 7.57 -7.66 -10.99
CA SER A 445 6.95 -6.82 -9.96
C SER A 445 6.06 -5.73 -10.57
N HIS A 446 4.92 -5.48 -9.95
CA HIS A 446 3.99 -4.40 -10.28
C HIS A 446 4.66 -3.03 -10.18
N ALA A 447 5.66 -2.89 -9.30
CA ALA A 447 6.29 -1.63 -8.98
C ALA A 447 7.13 -1.07 -10.14
N ARG A 448 7.63 -1.92 -11.05
CA ARG A 448 8.47 -1.48 -12.17
C ARG A 448 8.52 -2.49 -13.32
N SER A 449 8.43 -1.98 -14.55
CA SER A 449 8.68 -2.78 -15.76
C SER A 449 10.12 -3.29 -15.82
N GLY A 450 10.31 -4.54 -16.22
CA GLY A 450 11.62 -5.20 -16.27
C GLY A 450 12.20 -5.59 -14.90
N ALA A 451 11.43 -5.42 -13.82
CA ALA A 451 11.79 -5.92 -12.51
C ALA A 451 11.80 -7.44 -12.47
N ILE A 452 12.80 -8.00 -11.80
CA ILE A 452 12.94 -9.43 -11.53
C ILE A 452 13.08 -9.61 -10.02
N LYS A 453 12.15 -10.38 -9.44
CA LYS A 453 12.24 -10.92 -8.08
C LYS A 453 12.71 -12.36 -8.15
N THR A 454 13.62 -12.73 -7.27
CA THR A 454 14.09 -14.11 -7.15
C THR A 454 14.71 -14.37 -5.80
N ASP A 455 14.61 -15.60 -5.31
CA ASP A 455 15.33 -16.09 -4.14
C ASP A 455 16.77 -16.54 -4.49
N ALA A 456 17.20 -16.40 -5.75
CA ALA A 456 18.58 -16.65 -6.15
C ALA A 456 19.57 -15.71 -5.43
N PRO A 457 20.68 -16.24 -4.90
CA PRO A 457 21.72 -15.42 -4.30
C PRO A 457 22.40 -14.57 -5.39
N TRP A 458 22.87 -13.38 -5.01
CA TRP A 458 23.57 -12.49 -5.93
C TRP A 458 24.79 -13.13 -6.61
N ALA A 459 25.48 -14.07 -5.94
CA ALA A 459 26.56 -14.84 -6.53
C ALA A 459 26.10 -15.60 -7.79
N PHE A 460 24.92 -16.22 -7.75
CA PHE A 460 24.34 -16.92 -8.89
C PHE A 460 23.90 -15.93 -9.98
N VAL A 461 23.23 -14.83 -9.60
CA VAL A 461 22.82 -13.76 -10.53
C VAL A 461 24.02 -13.23 -11.34
N TRP A 462 25.16 -13.00 -10.68
CA TRP A 462 26.39 -12.58 -11.35
C TRP A 462 27.03 -13.69 -12.19
N ASP A 463 26.91 -14.97 -11.80
CA ASP A 463 27.36 -16.11 -12.62
C ASP A 463 26.57 -16.24 -13.92
N VAL A 464 25.25 -16.00 -13.89
CA VAL A 464 24.42 -15.98 -15.10
C VAL A 464 24.92 -14.91 -16.08
N LEU A 465 25.15 -13.68 -15.61
CA LEU A 465 25.67 -12.60 -16.46
C LEU A 465 27.09 -12.85 -16.95
N ARG A 466 27.98 -13.38 -16.11
CA ARG A 466 29.35 -13.74 -16.51
C ARG A 466 29.36 -14.84 -17.56
N THR A 467 28.48 -15.83 -17.44
CA THR A 467 28.32 -16.89 -18.46
C THR A 467 27.82 -16.30 -19.77
N TRP A 468 26.80 -15.42 -19.72
CA TRP A 468 26.30 -14.71 -20.89
C TRP A 468 27.39 -13.91 -21.61
N ILE A 469 28.25 -13.21 -20.85
CA ILE A 469 29.34 -12.38 -21.40
C ILE A 469 30.44 -13.24 -22.04
N LYS A 470 30.66 -14.48 -21.60
CA LYS A 470 31.58 -15.40 -22.30
C LYS A 470 31.11 -15.69 -23.73
N GLU A 471 29.80 -15.82 -23.93
CA GLU A 471 29.19 -16.03 -25.25
C GLU A 471 28.99 -14.71 -26.03
N HIS A 472 28.85 -13.59 -25.31
CA HIS A 472 28.62 -12.25 -25.86
C HIS A 472 29.62 -11.23 -25.29
N PRO A 473 30.89 -11.26 -25.75
CA PRO A 473 31.97 -10.51 -25.13
C PRO A 473 31.75 -8.99 -25.09
N VAL A 474 32.12 -8.40 -23.96
CA VAL A 474 32.18 -6.95 -23.74
C VAL A 474 33.37 -6.34 -24.48
N LYS A 475 33.23 -5.09 -24.92
CA LYS A 475 34.37 -4.32 -25.43
C LYS A 475 35.24 -3.89 -24.27
N GLN A 476 36.46 -4.42 -24.15
CA GLN A 476 37.36 -4.12 -23.02
C GLN A 476 37.65 -2.63 -22.86
N SER A 477 37.69 -1.87 -23.97
CA SER A 477 37.85 -0.42 -23.98
C SER A 477 36.77 0.34 -23.20
N ASN A 478 35.61 -0.27 -23.00
CA ASN A 478 34.47 0.36 -22.31
C ASN A 478 34.50 0.12 -20.80
N ILE A 479 35.37 -0.76 -20.31
CA ILE A 479 35.43 -1.14 -18.90
C ILE A 479 36.62 -0.43 -18.27
N ASN A 480 36.32 0.47 -17.35
CA ASN A 480 37.34 1.02 -16.46
C ASN A 480 37.73 -0.05 -15.43
N ASP A 481 39.03 -0.37 -15.31
CA ASP A 481 39.55 -1.38 -14.38
C ASP A 481 39.26 -1.10 -12.90
N ALA A 482 39.01 0.16 -12.53
CA ALA A 482 38.62 0.56 -11.19
C ALA A 482 37.09 0.53 -10.96
N SER A 483 36.30 0.20 -11.99
CA SER A 483 34.84 0.18 -11.89
C SER A 483 34.33 -1.01 -11.06
N PRO A 484 33.14 -0.88 -10.43
CA PRO A 484 32.48 -2.03 -9.79
C PRO A 484 32.25 -3.19 -10.75
N GLY A 485 31.96 -2.90 -12.02
CA GLY A 485 31.73 -3.92 -13.05
C GLY A 485 32.97 -4.74 -13.37
N ALA A 486 34.14 -4.10 -13.46
CA ALA A 486 35.41 -4.80 -13.66
C ALA A 486 35.66 -5.82 -12.54
N GLU A 487 35.41 -5.43 -11.28
CA GLU A 487 35.62 -6.33 -10.14
C GLU A 487 34.63 -7.52 -10.13
N VAL A 488 33.38 -7.29 -10.54
CA VAL A 488 32.41 -8.39 -10.72
C VAL A 488 32.89 -9.36 -11.80
N LEU A 489 33.39 -8.85 -12.92
CA LEU A 489 33.85 -9.66 -14.06
C LEU A 489 35.13 -10.47 -13.78
N ARG A 490 36.01 -9.97 -12.90
CA ARG A 490 37.25 -10.68 -12.51
C ARG A 490 37.00 -11.97 -11.74
N LYS A 491 35.85 -12.08 -11.08
CA LYS A 491 35.54 -13.27 -10.28
C LYS A 491 35.27 -14.46 -11.19
N GLU A 492 35.66 -15.65 -10.74
CA GLU A 492 35.38 -16.90 -11.45
C GLU A 492 33.92 -17.31 -11.36
N ILE A 493 33.43 -18.00 -12.40
CA ILE A 493 32.09 -18.58 -12.42
C ILE A 493 32.08 -19.81 -11.53
N THR A 494 31.24 -19.82 -10.50
CA THR A 494 31.19 -20.86 -9.47
C THR A 494 30.01 -21.82 -9.62
N HIS A 495 28.98 -21.43 -10.36
CA HIS A 495 27.77 -22.22 -10.58
C HIS A 495 27.65 -22.65 -12.04
N LYS A 496 27.03 -23.82 -12.27
CA LYS A 496 26.61 -24.24 -13.61
C LYS A 496 25.37 -23.41 -14.02
N VAL A 497 25.44 -22.76 -15.18
CA VAL A 497 24.35 -21.97 -15.74
C VAL A 497 23.77 -22.69 -16.95
N ASP A 498 22.44 -22.80 -17.02
CA ASP A 498 21.70 -23.45 -18.10
C ASP A 498 20.71 -22.48 -18.75
N PHE A 499 20.99 -22.05 -19.97
CA PHE A 499 20.15 -21.11 -20.73
C PHE A 499 19.02 -21.77 -21.53
N THR A 500 18.82 -23.09 -21.42
CA THR A 500 17.72 -23.80 -22.08
C THR A 500 16.38 -23.17 -21.70
N LEU A 501 15.54 -22.83 -22.69
CA LEU A 501 14.31 -22.08 -22.45
C LEU A 501 13.36 -22.86 -21.51
N HIS A 502 13.07 -22.29 -20.34
CA HIS A 502 12.16 -22.89 -19.37
C HIS A 502 10.70 -22.59 -19.74
N PRO A 503 9.75 -23.53 -19.58
CA PRO A 503 8.33 -23.32 -19.92
C PRO A 503 7.68 -22.12 -19.22
N ASP A 504 8.13 -21.82 -18.00
CA ASP A 504 7.64 -20.70 -17.17
C ASP A 504 8.47 -19.41 -17.30
N ALA A 505 9.38 -19.34 -18.28
CA ALA A 505 10.23 -18.17 -18.47
C ALA A 505 9.46 -16.92 -18.90
N GLU A 506 8.30 -17.10 -19.58
CA GLU A 506 7.38 -16.02 -19.86
C GLU A 506 6.31 -15.93 -18.75
N PHE A 507 6.30 -14.80 -18.04
CA PHE A 507 5.36 -14.57 -16.94
C PHE A 507 3.90 -14.74 -17.36
N ALA A 508 3.11 -15.42 -16.53
CA ALA A 508 1.74 -15.83 -16.82
C ALA A 508 0.83 -14.67 -17.22
N SER A 509 0.93 -13.53 -16.53
CA SER A 509 0.15 -12.33 -16.88
C SER A 509 0.46 -11.81 -18.29
N LYS A 510 1.73 -11.90 -18.72
CA LYS A 510 2.14 -11.52 -20.08
C LYS A 510 1.62 -12.51 -21.12
N LYS A 511 1.76 -13.81 -20.84
CA LYS A 511 1.26 -14.90 -21.70
C LYS A 511 -0.27 -14.82 -21.90
N ALA A 512 -0.99 -14.39 -20.87
CA ALA A 512 -2.44 -14.17 -20.92
C ALA A 512 -2.86 -12.84 -21.58
N GLY A 513 -1.93 -12.04 -22.11
CA GLY A 513 -2.23 -10.81 -22.85
C GLY A 513 -2.62 -9.61 -21.98
N TYR A 514 -2.41 -9.66 -20.66
CA TYR A 514 -2.73 -8.53 -19.79
C TYR A 514 -1.80 -7.34 -20.03
N THR A 515 -2.34 -6.14 -19.93
CA THR A 515 -1.55 -4.90 -19.95
C THR A 515 -0.91 -4.66 -18.58
N ARG A 516 0.29 -5.20 -18.40
CA ARG A 516 1.04 -5.18 -17.13
C ARG A 516 1.50 -3.77 -16.72
N TYR A 517 1.94 -2.97 -17.69
CA TYR A 517 2.42 -1.61 -17.47
C TYR A 517 1.84 -0.71 -18.57
N GLN A 518 1.06 0.31 -18.19
CA GLN A 518 0.54 1.29 -19.14
C GLN A 518 1.54 2.41 -19.37
N MET A 519 1.62 2.90 -20.61
CA MET A 519 2.34 4.13 -20.91
C MET A 519 1.46 5.33 -20.55
N ASN A 520 2.07 6.39 -20.03
CA ASN A 520 1.34 7.61 -19.68
C ASN A 520 0.68 8.20 -20.94
N PRO A 521 -0.62 8.51 -20.90
CA PRO A 521 -1.35 8.93 -22.09
C PRO A 521 -1.09 10.39 -22.52
N THR A 522 -0.52 11.25 -21.66
CA THR A 522 -0.27 12.67 -21.99
C THR A 522 1.06 13.20 -21.44
N GLU A 523 1.57 14.28 -22.06
CA GLU A 523 2.63 15.12 -21.51
C GLU A 523 2.12 15.77 -20.20
N ASN A 524 2.97 15.87 -19.16
CA ASN A 524 2.61 16.35 -17.81
C ASN A 524 1.60 15.49 -17.02
N TRP A 525 1.49 14.19 -17.32
CA TRP A 525 0.70 13.24 -16.51
C TRP A 525 1.29 13.09 -15.09
N GLY A 526 0.59 13.56 -14.06
CA GLY A 526 1.15 13.62 -12.71
C GLY A 526 0.21 14.10 -11.59
N PRO A 527 0.74 14.22 -10.35
CA PRO A 527 0.02 14.81 -9.24
C PRO A 527 -0.18 16.32 -9.49
N LYS A 528 -1.38 16.83 -9.19
CA LYS A 528 -1.74 18.24 -9.30
C LYS A 528 -1.59 18.95 -7.94
N SER A 529 -1.35 20.26 -7.96
CA SER A 529 -1.27 21.08 -6.75
C SER A 529 -2.63 21.18 -6.05
N ARG A 530 -2.60 21.33 -4.72
CA ARG A 530 -3.80 21.65 -3.93
C ARG A 530 -4.43 22.96 -4.40
N ALA A 531 -5.75 23.06 -4.35
CA ALA A 531 -6.49 24.31 -4.56
C ALA A 531 -5.96 25.43 -3.66
N GLY A 532 -5.79 26.64 -4.21
CA GLY A 532 -5.28 27.80 -3.49
C GLY A 532 -5.99 29.08 -3.94
N LYS A 533 -6.26 30.00 -3.01
CA LYS A 533 -6.74 31.35 -3.37
C LYS A 533 -5.60 32.07 -4.08
N ARG A 534 -5.71 32.31 -5.39
CA ARG A 534 -4.80 33.25 -6.08
C ARG A 534 -4.89 34.58 -5.35
N LYS A 535 -3.77 35.11 -4.84
CA LYS A 535 -3.71 36.52 -4.45
C LYS A 535 -4.04 37.31 -5.72
N HIS A 536 -4.92 38.30 -5.59
CA HIS A 536 -5.15 39.28 -6.66
C HIS A 536 -3.78 39.77 -7.13
N GLU A 537 -3.38 39.42 -8.36
CA GLU A 537 -2.26 40.09 -9.01
C GLU A 537 -2.68 41.54 -9.18
N SER A 538 -2.02 42.44 -8.46
CA SER A 538 -2.12 43.87 -8.72
C SER A 538 -1.75 44.09 -10.19
N PRO A 539 -2.48 44.95 -10.93
CA PRO A 539 -2.11 45.25 -12.30
C PRO A 539 -0.66 45.78 -12.34
N PRO A 540 0.12 45.42 -13.39
CA PRO A 540 1.48 45.89 -13.51
C PRO A 540 1.51 47.43 -13.50
N PRO A 541 2.53 48.05 -12.86
CA PRO A 541 2.64 49.49 -12.84
C PRO A 541 2.76 50.04 -14.28
N PRO A 542 2.19 51.22 -14.58
CA PRO A 542 2.27 51.81 -15.90
C PRO A 542 3.73 52.01 -16.31
N THR A 543 4.08 51.53 -17.50
CA THR A 543 5.39 51.69 -18.12
C THR A 543 5.78 53.16 -18.18
N ALA A 544 6.90 53.50 -17.54
CA ALA A 544 7.49 54.83 -17.61
C ALA A 544 7.94 55.15 -19.05
N VAL A 545 7.52 56.31 -19.54
CA VAL A 545 7.95 56.89 -20.80
C VAL A 545 9.45 57.20 -20.73
N PRO A 546 10.26 56.92 -21.77
CA PRO A 546 11.68 57.27 -21.76
C PRO A 546 11.83 58.79 -21.80
N SER A 547 12.52 59.36 -20.81
CA SER A 547 12.94 60.75 -20.82
C SER A 547 14.07 60.94 -21.83
N GLU A 548 13.81 61.73 -22.86
CA GLU A 548 14.83 62.38 -23.68
C GLU A 548 15.71 63.30 -22.82
N GLN A 549 17.03 63.18 -22.92
CA GLN A 549 18.03 64.23 -22.69
C GLN A 549 19.34 63.75 -23.36
N LYS A 550 19.66 64.20 -24.58
CA LYS A 550 20.42 65.42 -24.94
C LYS A 550 21.76 65.57 -24.22
N ALA A 551 22.83 65.06 -24.86
CA ALA A 551 23.92 65.85 -25.44
C ALA A 551 24.78 64.94 -26.33
#